data_AF-A0A952WU34-F1
#
_entry.id   AF-A0A952WU34-F1
#
_cell.length_a   1.000
_cell.length_b   1.000
_cell.length_c   1.000
_cell.angle_alpha   90.00
_cell.angle_beta   90.00
_cell.angle_gamma   90.00
#
_symmetry.space_group_name_H-M   'P 1'
#
loop_
_entity.id
_entity.type
_entity.pdbx_description
1 polymer ?
#
loop_
_entity_poly.entity_id
_entity_poly.type
_entity_poly.pdbx_seq_one_letter_code
_entity_poly.pdbx_strand_id
1 'polypeptide(L)'
;MSLATRHRMARAFTLVELIVVIVVLAILSGVAIPKYFDYAAKAKESACKGTLGAVRSGIANFHANSIVSNGAATWPTLVQMQTLGTVMQEPLPANPYNNSNTIQAATWATTPPVSGTAGWSYDAATGKFWANSNTSGIGEHLW
;
A
#
# COMPACT_ATOMS: atom_id res chain seq x y z
N MET A 1 -51.81 24.55 -37.58
CA MET A 1 -51.07 25.10 -36.42
C MET A 1 -49.62 24.64 -36.50
N SER A 2 -48.67 25.54 -36.77
CA SER A 2 -47.22 25.24 -36.70
C SER A 2 -46.65 25.83 -35.41
N LEU A 3 -46.12 24.99 -34.52
CA LEU A 3 -45.46 25.43 -33.30
C LEU A 3 -44.04 25.91 -33.62
N ALA A 4 -43.79 27.20 -33.44
CA ALA A 4 -42.45 27.77 -33.54
C ALA A 4 -41.61 27.36 -32.31
N THR A 5 -40.63 26.49 -32.53
CA THR A 5 -39.65 26.08 -31.51
C THR A 5 -38.72 27.26 -31.20
N ARG A 6 -38.91 27.91 -30.05
CA ARG A 6 -37.99 28.96 -29.58
C ARG A 6 -36.62 28.35 -29.28
N HIS A 7 -35.62 28.70 -30.09
CA HIS A 7 -34.23 28.34 -29.84
C HIS A 7 -33.72 29.16 -28.64
N ARG A 8 -33.47 28.51 -27.50
CA ARG A 8 -32.84 29.17 -26.33
C ARG A 8 -31.38 29.44 -26.71
N MET A 9 -31.00 30.72 -26.77
CA MET A 9 -29.60 31.12 -26.87
C MET A 9 -28.86 30.61 -25.63
N ALA A 10 -27.93 29.67 -25.83
CA ALA A 10 -27.02 29.25 -24.78
C ALA A 10 -26.13 30.45 -24.40
N ARG A 11 -26.08 30.78 -23.11
CA ARG A 11 -25.18 31.82 -22.59
C ARG A 11 -23.74 31.34 -22.81
N ALA A 12 -22.99 32.02 -23.68
CA ALA A 12 -21.56 31.81 -23.83
C ALA A 12 -20.81 32.44 -22.64
N PHE A 13 -19.84 31.71 -22.09
CA PHE A 13 -18.96 32.20 -21.02
C PHE A 13 -18.05 33.34 -21.52
N THR A 14 -17.75 34.29 -20.64
CA THR A 14 -16.85 35.40 -20.98
C THR A 14 -15.37 34.98 -20.90
N LEU A 15 -14.50 35.59 -21.71
CA LEU A 15 -13.04 35.38 -21.61
C LEU A 15 -12.51 35.77 -20.22
N VAL A 16 -13.10 36.80 -19.61
CA VAL A 16 -12.73 37.26 -18.26
C VAL A 16 -13.06 36.22 -17.21
N GLU A 17 -14.21 35.53 -17.31
CA GLU A 17 -14.55 34.41 -16.41
C GLU A 17 -13.53 33.29 -16.50
N LEU A 18 -13.07 32.95 -17.70
CA LEU A 18 -12.09 31.89 -17.85
C LEU A 18 -10.73 32.30 -17.27
N ILE A 19 -10.32 33.56 -17.44
CA ILE A 19 -9.07 34.09 -16.89
C ILE A 19 -9.09 34.11 -15.35
N VAL A 20 -10.16 34.59 -14.72
CA VAL A 20 -10.21 34.62 -13.25
C VAL A 20 -10.21 33.20 -12.67
N VAL A 21 -10.86 32.24 -13.32
CA VAL A 21 -10.89 30.84 -12.86
C VAL A 21 -9.49 30.22 -12.90
N ILE A 22 -8.74 30.38 -14.00
CA ILE A 22 -7.37 29.81 -14.07
C ILE A 22 -6.41 30.49 -13.08
N VAL A 23 -6.59 31.79 -12.80
CA VAL A 23 -5.79 32.52 -11.81
C VAL A 23 -6.04 31.96 -10.39
N VAL A 24 -7.31 31.74 -10.04
CA VAL A 24 -7.66 31.14 -8.74
C VAL A 24 -7.12 29.71 -8.64
N LEU A 25 -7.27 28.90 -9.70
CA LEU A 25 -6.71 27.54 -9.74
C LEU A 25 -5.18 27.53 -9.62
N ALA A 26 -4.49 28.51 -10.19
CA ALA A 26 -3.03 28.62 -10.08
C ALA A 26 -2.58 28.86 -8.62
N ILE A 27 -3.25 29.76 -7.91
CA ILE A 27 -2.96 30.06 -6.50
C ILE A 27 -3.24 28.84 -5.62
N LEU A 28 -4.41 28.20 -5.79
CA LEU A 28 -4.80 27.02 -5.03
C LEU A 28 -3.85 25.83 -5.31
N SER A 29 -3.45 25.63 -6.56
CA SER A 29 -2.53 24.56 -6.94
C SER A 29 -1.15 24.72 -6.32
N GLY A 30 -0.66 25.96 -6.19
CA GLY A 30 0.63 26.25 -5.56
C GLY A 30 0.74 25.73 -4.13
N VAL A 31 -0.35 25.80 -3.35
CA VAL A 31 -0.37 25.29 -1.96
C VAL A 31 -0.86 23.84 -1.84
N ALA A 32 -1.70 23.38 -2.77
CA ALA A 32 -2.31 22.05 -2.71
C ALA A 32 -1.35 20.94 -3.16
N ILE A 33 -0.57 21.17 -4.21
CA ILE A 33 0.31 20.14 -4.81
C ILE A 33 1.37 19.61 -3.82
N PRO A 34 2.13 20.46 -3.09
CA PRO A 34 3.11 19.96 -2.13
C PRO A 34 2.48 19.11 -1.03
N LYS A 35 1.35 19.56 -0.47
CA LYS A 35 0.61 18.83 0.56
C LYS A 35 0.04 17.50 0.06
N TYR A 36 -0.38 17.45 -1.20
CA TYR A 36 -0.85 16.21 -1.82
C TYR A 36 0.25 15.14 -1.84
N PHE A 37 1.49 15.49 -2.18
CA PHE A 37 2.60 14.53 -2.15
C PHE A 37 2.90 14.01 -0.74
N ASP A 38 2.85 14.87 0.27
CA ASP A 38 3.00 14.45 1.67
C ASP A 38 1.89 13.49 2.11
N TYR A 39 0.64 13.78 1.76
CA TYR A 39 -0.48 12.90 2.07
C TYR A 39 -0.40 11.58 1.31
N ALA A 40 0.01 11.59 0.04
CA ALA A 40 0.23 10.38 -0.73
C ALA A 40 1.33 9.51 -0.09
N ALA A 41 2.43 10.11 0.36
CA ALA A 41 3.50 9.40 1.06
C ALA A 41 3.00 8.76 2.38
N LYS A 42 2.28 9.52 3.20
CA LYS A 42 1.68 9.02 4.45
C LYS A 42 0.64 7.91 4.20
N ALA A 43 -0.14 8.01 3.13
CA ALA A 43 -1.09 6.98 2.75
C ALA A 43 -0.38 5.66 2.37
N LYS A 44 0.72 5.74 1.62
CA LYS A 44 1.56 4.57 1.31
C LYS A 44 2.15 3.95 2.57
N GLU A 45 2.66 4.76 3.49
CA GLU A 45 3.20 4.30 4.77
C GLU A 45 2.13 3.59 5.61
N SER A 46 0.95 4.19 5.74
CA SER A 46 -0.17 3.60 6.49
C SER A 46 -0.66 2.29 5.86
N ALA A 47 -0.77 2.24 4.53
CA ALA A 47 -1.16 1.02 3.82
C ALA A 47 -0.13 -0.10 4.03
N CYS A 48 1.16 0.23 3.94
CA CYS A 48 2.24 -0.71 4.19
C CYS A 48 2.19 -1.27 5.61
N LYS A 49 2.09 -0.40 6.62
CA LYS A 49 2.00 -0.81 8.04
C LYS A 49 0.76 -1.66 8.31
N GLY A 50 -0.38 -1.32 7.70
CA GLY A 50 -1.61 -2.12 7.78
C GLY A 50 -1.41 -3.54 7.29
N THR A 51 -0.84 -3.71 6.10
CA THR A 51 -0.55 -5.04 5.53
C THR A 51 0.44 -5.82 6.41
N LEU A 52 1.54 -5.19 6.82
CA LEU A 52 2.53 -5.83 7.66
C LEU A 52 1.97 -6.28 9.01
N GLY A 53 1.12 -5.46 9.64
CA GLY A 53 0.45 -5.82 10.90
C GLY A 53 -0.46 -7.04 10.74
N ALA A 54 -1.27 -7.07 9.67
CA ALA A 54 -2.14 -8.20 9.37
C ALA A 54 -1.36 -9.49 9.13
N VAL A 55 -0.29 -9.43 8.32
CA VAL A 55 0.52 -10.61 7.99
C VAL A 55 1.31 -11.10 9.20
N ARG A 56 1.93 -10.21 9.97
CA ARG A 56 2.65 -10.57 11.20
C ARG A 56 1.71 -11.22 12.23
N SER A 57 0.46 -10.74 12.33
CA SER A 57 -0.54 -11.40 13.17
C SER A 57 -0.90 -12.81 12.66
N GLY A 58 -1.03 -12.98 11.34
CA GLY A 58 -1.24 -14.30 10.74
C GLY A 58 -0.09 -15.27 11.04
N ILE A 59 1.16 -14.80 10.90
CA ILE A 59 2.36 -15.58 11.23
C ILE A 59 2.37 -15.97 12.71
N ALA A 60 2.06 -15.03 13.62
CA ALA A 60 1.99 -15.31 15.05
C ALA A 60 0.92 -16.35 15.39
N ASN A 61 -0.26 -16.27 14.76
CA ASN A 61 -1.32 -17.25 14.92
C ASN A 61 -0.90 -18.64 14.41
N PHE A 62 -0.24 -18.71 13.26
CA PHE A 62 0.31 -19.96 12.73
C PHE A 62 1.33 -20.56 13.70
N HIS A 63 2.27 -19.75 14.19
CA HIS A 63 3.29 -20.16 15.13
C HIS A 63 2.71 -20.70 16.44
N ALA A 64 1.67 -20.05 16.98
CA ALA A 64 0.96 -20.52 18.16
C ALA A 64 0.19 -21.83 17.88
N ASN A 65 -0.49 -21.94 16.74
CA ASN A 65 -1.22 -23.16 16.36
C ASN A 65 -0.28 -24.35 16.17
N SER A 66 0.92 -24.14 15.62
CA SER A 66 1.92 -25.20 15.46
C SER A 66 2.32 -25.87 16.77
N ILE A 67 2.35 -25.13 17.89
CA ILE A 67 2.65 -25.69 19.21
C ILE A 67 1.55 -26.68 19.62
N VAL A 68 0.29 -26.32 19.37
CA VAL A 68 -0.87 -27.16 19.73
C VAL A 68 -0.94 -28.39 18.83
N SER A 69 -0.72 -28.22 17.54
CA SER A 69 -0.91 -29.27 16.53
C SER A 69 0.29 -30.21 16.40
N ASN A 70 1.51 -29.68 16.50
CA ASN A 70 2.75 -30.43 16.24
C ASN A 70 3.64 -30.58 17.49
N GLY A 71 3.24 -30.02 18.64
CA GLY A 71 4.03 -30.08 19.88
C GLY A 71 5.30 -29.21 19.87
N ALA A 72 5.51 -28.41 18.83
CA ALA A 72 6.68 -27.55 18.68
C ALA A 72 6.33 -26.23 18.00
N ALA A 73 6.98 -25.16 18.46
CA ALA A 73 6.82 -23.83 17.88
C ALA A 73 7.58 -23.77 16.55
N THR A 74 6.85 -23.59 15.45
CA THR A 74 7.42 -23.53 14.10
C THR A 74 6.89 -22.32 13.35
N TRP A 75 7.79 -21.62 12.66
CA TRP A 75 7.42 -20.56 11.73
C TRP A 75 6.90 -21.15 10.42
N PRO A 76 5.99 -20.46 9.72
CA PRO A 76 5.53 -20.92 8.42
C PRO A 76 6.70 -20.94 7.42
N THR A 77 6.71 -21.92 6.53
CA THR A 77 7.63 -21.95 5.39
C THR A 77 7.24 -20.90 4.35
N LEU A 78 8.14 -20.55 3.42
CA LEU A 78 7.81 -19.63 2.32
C LEU A 78 6.62 -20.13 1.49
N VAL A 79 6.54 -21.44 1.25
CA VAL A 79 5.43 -22.05 0.50
C VAL A 79 4.11 -21.87 1.25
N GLN A 80 4.10 -22.06 2.57
CA GLN A 80 2.91 -21.80 3.38
C GLN A 80 2.54 -20.31 3.34
N MET A 81 3.50 -19.39 3.51
CA MET A 81 3.23 -17.95 3.35
C MET A 81 2.55 -17.59 2.02
N GLN A 82 2.83 -18.32 0.95
CA GLN A 82 2.26 -18.11 -0.38
C GLN A 82 0.96 -18.91 -0.62
N THR A 83 0.63 -19.88 0.23
CA THR A 83 -0.56 -20.73 0.10
C THR A 83 -1.72 -20.13 0.87
N LEU A 84 -2.76 -19.71 0.14
CA LEU A 84 -3.99 -19.17 0.73
C LEU A 84 -4.63 -20.18 1.70
N GLY A 85 -5.17 -19.65 2.80
CA GLY A 85 -5.82 -20.44 3.85
C GLY A 85 -4.86 -21.03 4.89
N THR A 86 -3.54 -20.85 4.73
CA THR A 86 -2.56 -21.31 5.74
C THR A 86 -2.21 -20.19 6.74
N VAL A 87 -1.62 -19.09 6.26
CA VAL A 87 -1.27 -17.92 7.08
C VAL A 87 -2.24 -16.76 6.83
N MET A 88 -2.57 -16.51 5.57
CA MET A 88 -3.50 -15.46 5.13
C MET A 88 -4.65 -16.08 4.33
N GLN A 89 -5.87 -15.58 4.49
CA GLN A 89 -7.03 -16.06 3.73
C GLN A 89 -7.12 -15.47 2.33
N GLU A 90 -6.68 -14.22 2.16
CA GLU A 90 -6.70 -13.50 0.89
C GLU A 90 -5.26 -13.21 0.40
N PRO A 91 -5.08 -12.99 -0.91
CA PRO A 91 -3.80 -12.54 -1.44
C PRO A 91 -3.35 -11.26 -0.76
N LEU A 92 -2.04 -11.13 -0.55
CA LEU A 92 -1.49 -9.90 0.02
C LEU A 92 -1.77 -8.72 -0.92
N PRO A 93 -2.11 -7.54 -0.39
CA PRO A 93 -2.09 -6.31 -1.17
C PRO A 93 -0.71 -6.06 -1.77
N ALA A 94 -0.68 -5.39 -2.92
CA ALA A 94 0.57 -4.94 -3.51
C ALA A 94 1.29 -3.98 -2.55
N ASN A 95 2.60 -4.15 -2.40
CA ASN A 95 3.42 -3.21 -1.67
C ASN A 95 3.34 -1.83 -2.37
N PRO A 96 2.95 -0.76 -1.66
CA PRO A 96 2.73 0.57 -2.24
C PRO A 96 4.00 1.25 -2.78
N TYR A 97 5.19 0.69 -2.53
CA TYR A 97 6.48 1.22 -2.97
C TYR A 97 7.00 0.59 -4.27
N ASN A 98 6.61 -0.65 -4.57
CA ASN A 98 7.09 -1.36 -5.77
C ASN A 98 5.98 -2.05 -6.59
N ASN A 99 4.71 -1.88 -6.20
CA ASN A 99 3.51 -2.41 -6.86
C ASN A 99 3.52 -3.94 -7.05
N SER A 100 4.27 -4.67 -6.24
CA SER A 100 4.32 -6.13 -6.28
C SER A 100 3.61 -6.72 -5.07
N ASN A 101 2.86 -7.80 -5.25
CA ASN A 101 2.14 -8.51 -4.18
C ASN A 101 2.80 -9.84 -3.80
N THR A 102 3.92 -10.19 -4.43
CA THR A 102 4.59 -11.47 -4.20
C THR A 102 5.47 -11.44 -2.95
N ILE A 103 5.75 -12.61 -2.41
CA ILE A 103 6.63 -12.81 -1.26
C ILE A 103 7.87 -13.56 -1.72
N GLN A 104 9.05 -13.16 -1.26
CA GLN A 104 10.31 -13.90 -1.44
C GLN A 104 10.94 -14.28 -0.11
N ALA A 105 11.80 -15.30 -0.14
CA ALA A 105 12.69 -15.59 0.96
C ALA A 105 13.82 -14.55 1.03
N ALA A 106 14.11 -14.07 2.23
CA ALA A 106 15.27 -13.24 2.52
C ALA A 106 15.69 -13.47 3.98
N THR A 107 16.94 -13.15 4.32
CA THR A 107 17.45 -13.23 5.70
C THR A 107 17.31 -11.88 6.38
N TRP A 108 16.77 -11.84 7.59
CA TRP A 108 16.67 -10.60 8.34
C TRP A 108 18.05 -10.06 8.75
N ALA A 109 18.23 -8.74 8.68
CA ALA A 109 19.38 -8.02 9.22
C ALA A 109 18.93 -6.86 10.13
N THR A 110 19.86 -6.19 10.82
CA THR A 110 19.54 -5.03 11.68
C THR A 110 18.75 -3.96 10.94
N THR A 111 18.98 -3.85 9.63
CA THR A 111 18.14 -3.13 8.69
C THR A 111 17.48 -4.10 7.70
N PRO A 112 16.13 -4.07 7.50
CA PRO A 112 15.46 -4.92 6.55
C PRO A 112 16.12 -4.75 5.18
N PRO A 113 16.72 -5.83 4.64
CA PRO A 113 17.37 -5.73 3.36
C PRO A 113 16.31 -5.70 2.25
N VAL A 114 16.67 -5.03 1.16
CA VAL A 114 15.95 -5.14 -0.11
C VAL A 114 16.65 -6.20 -0.94
N SER A 115 15.90 -7.16 -1.45
CA SER A 115 16.41 -8.23 -2.32
C SER A 115 15.42 -8.49 -3.45
N GLY A 116 15.89 -9.07 -4.56
CA GLY A 116 15.01 -9.48 -5.67
C GLY A 116 13.99 -8.42 -6.14
N THR A 117 12.83 -8.88 -6.61
CA THR A 117 11.77 -8.03 -7.20
C THR A 117 10.40 -8.20 -6.53
N ALA A 118 10.33 -8.99 -5.45
CA ALA A 118 9.07 -9.25 -4.76
C ALA A 118 8.54 -8.01 -4.02
N GLY A 119 7.25 -8.00 -3.71
CA GLY A 119 6.64 -6.95 -2.90
C GLY A 119 7.08 -7.02 -1.45
N TRP A 120 7.17 -8.24 -0.95
CA TRP A 120 7.36 -8.54 0.46
C TRP A 120 8.49 -9.53 0.64
N SER A 121 9.15 -9.44 1.78
CA SER A 121 10.24 -10.33 2.14
C SER A 121 9.93 -11.03 3.46
N TYR A 122 10.31 -12.30 3.52
CA TYR A 122 10.05 -13.16 4.65
C TYR A 122 11.27 -14.01 5.01
N ASP A 123 11.56 -14.08 6.30
CA ASP A 123 12.62 -14.93 6.85
C ASP A 123 11.98 -16.09 7.64
N ALA A 124 12.02 -17.29 7.04
CA ALA A 124 11.45 -18.49 7.64
C ALA A 124 12.19 -18.97 8.90
N ALA A 125 13.45 -18.57 9.10
CA ALA A 125 14.21 -18.94 10.30
C ALA A 125 13.76 -18.14 11.52
N THR A 126 13.35 -16.88 11.31
CA THR A 126 13.01 -15.94 12.39
C THR A 126 11.54 -15.56 12.44
N GLY A 127 10.74 -15.94 11.43
CA GLY A 127 9.34 -15.55 11.29
C GLY A 127 9.15 -14.08 10.90
N LYS A 128 10.22 -13.36 10.55
CA LYS A 128 10.15 -11.92 10.28
C LYS A 128 9.61 -11.64 8.90
N PHE A 129 8.71 -10.67 8.82
CA PHE A 129 8.06 -10.23 7.59
C PHE A 129 8.16 -8.71 7.44
N TRP A 130 8.55 -8.23 6.25
CA TRP A 130 8.84 -6.83 6.00
C TRP A 130 8.60 -6.41 4.55
N ALA A 131 8.49 -5.11 4.29
CA ALA A 131 8.29 -4.61 2.94
C ALA A 131 9.62 -4.58 2.18
N ASN A 132 9.62 -5.09 0.95
CA ASN A 132 10.81 -5.04 0.11
C ASN A 132 10.96 -3.64 -0.51
N SER A 133 11.44 -2.67 0.28
CA SER A 133 11.54 -1.27 -0.11
C SER A 133 12.79 -0.61 0.48
N ASN A 134 13.39 0.31 -0.27
CA ASN A 134 14.48 1.18 0.16
C ASN A 134 13.99 2.48 0.82
N THR A 135 12.68 2.61 1.07
CA THR A 135 12.08 3.82 1.61
C THR A 135 12.36 3.97 3.11
N SER A 136 13.05 5.04 3.48
CA SER A 136 13.20 5.44 4.89
C SER A 136 11.89 6.05 5.38
N GLY A 137 11.29 5.48 6.45
CA GLY A 137 10.06 6.00 7.06
C GLY A 137 9.07 4.94 7.55
N ILE A 138 9.11 3.73 6.97
CA ILE A 138 8.24 2.63 7.42
C ILE A 138 8.61 2.18 8.85
N GLY A 139 9.88 2.38 9.24
CA GLY A 139 10.36 2.15 10.61
C GLY A 139 10.29 0.69 11.04
N GLU A 140 10.33 -0.26 10.11
CA GLU A 140 10.08 -1.72 10.24
C GLU A 140 10.84 -2.46 11.35
N HIS A 141 11.84 -1.81 11.92
CA HIS A 141 12.78 -2.29 12.94
C HIS A 141 12.35 -1.88 14.36
N LEU A 142 11.43 -0.92 14.47
CA LEU A 142 11.05 -0.25 15.73
C LEU A 142 9.80 -0.86 16.38
N TRP A 143 9.24 -1.92 15.80
CA TRP A 143 7.98 -2.56 16.15
C TRP A 143 7.99 -4.03 15.75
#